data_AF-A0A971EMN0-F1
#
_entry.id   AF-A0A971EMN0-F1
#
_cell.length_a   1.000
_cell.length_b   1.000
_cell.length_c   1.000
_cell.angle_alpha   90.00
_cell.angle_beta   90.00
_cell.angle_gamma   90.00
#
_symmetry.space_group_name_H-M   'P 1'
#
loop_
_entity.id
_entity.type
_entity.pdbx_description
1 polymer ?
#
loop_
_entity_poly.entity_id
_entity_poly.type
_entity_poly.pdbx_seq_one_letter_code
_entity_poly.pdbx_strand_id
1 'polypeptide(L)' 'MNDLRRAEVLVGDKWIDIEFEEIRAGNRFRLFESTGEPVADENGKSEFIAKTDPYITKDGVYGIDTA' A
#
# COMPACT_ATOMS: atom_id res chain seq x y z
N MET A 1 -7.11 16.07 8.74
CA MET A 1 -7.19 14.71 9.31
C MET A 1 -6.37 13.85 8.39
N ASN A 2 -5.16 13.48 8.79
CA ASN A 2 -4.36 12.52 8.03
C ASN A 2 -5.01 11.16 8.26
N ASP A 3 -5.82 10.74 7.31
CA ASP A 3 -6.30 9.37 7.21
C ASP A 3 -5.07 8.50 6.89
N LEU A 4 -4.29 8.18 7.92
CA LEU A 4 -3.08 7.38 7.78
C LEU A 4 -3.54 5.95 7.50
N ARG A 5 -3.68 5.65 6.21
CA ARG A 5 -3.88 4.29 5.72
C ARG A 5 -2.75 3.42 6.25
N ARG A 6 -3.12 2.31 6.86
CA ARG A 6 -2.16 1.32 7.36
C ARG A 6 -1.65 0.51 6.17
N ALA A 7 -0.35 0.35 6.05
CA ALA A 7 0.27 -0.47 5.02
C ALA A 7 0.96 -1.68 5.64
N GLU A 8 0.86 -2.82 4.97
CA GLU A 8 1.62 -4.02 5.34
C GLU A 8 2.28 -4.61 4.10
N VAL A 9 3.50 -5.11 4.26
CA VAL A 9 4.22 -5.87 3.23
C VAL A 9 4.37 -7.33 3.61
N LEU A 10 4.32 -8.21 2.61
CA LEU A 10 4.55 -9.62 2.79
C LEU A 10 6.07 -9.89 2.78
N VAL A 11 6.59 -10.36 3.91
CA VAL A 11 7.99 -10.78 4.07
C VAL A 11 8.01 -12.25 4.45
N GLY A 12 8.42 -13.10 3.50
CA GLY A 12 8.22 -14.55 3.60
C GLY A 12 6.72 -14.86 3.57
N ASP A 13 6.21 -15.49 4.63
CA ASP A 13 4.79 -15.84 4.78
C ASP A 13 4.05 -14.97 5.81
N LYS A 14 4.62 -13.82 6.17
CA LYS A 14 4.07 -12.93 7.20
C LYS A 14 3.86 -11.52 6.66
N TRP A 15 2.73 -10.94 7.03
CA TRP A 15 2.45 -9.53 6.82
C TRP A 15 3.09 -8.72 7.94
N ILE A 16 3.85 -7.70 7.58
CA ILE A 16 4.55 -6.81 8.51
C ILE A 16 4.06 -5.40 8.25
N ASP A 17 3.67 -4.72 9.33
CA ASP A 17 3.34 -3.30 9.33
C ASP A 17 4.53 -2.44 8.92
N ILE A 18 4.28 -1.55 7.97
CA ILE A 18 5.26 -0.57 7.52
C ILE A 18 4.58 0.77 7.24
N GLU A 19 5.37 1.82 7.15
CA GLU A 19 4.90 3.08 6.60
C GLU A 19 4.73 2.95 5.07
N PHE A 20 3.76 3.66 4.50
CA PHE A 20 3.53 3.64 3.04
C PHE A 20 4.80 4.03 2.26
N GLU A 21 5.58 4.96 2.81
CA GLU A 21 6.84 5.49 2.26
C GLU A 21 7.97 4.45 2.20
N GLU A 22 7.82 3.35 2.95
CA GLU A 22 8.79 2.25 3.03
C GLU A 22 8.50 1.13 2.04
N ILE A 23 7.33 1.13 1.38
CA ILE A 23 7.07 0.20 0.28
C ILE A 23 8.16 0.39 -0.78
N ARG A 24 8.63 -0.71 -1.37
CA ARG A 24 9.59 -0.69 -2.47
C ARG A 24 9.06 -1.47 -3.66
N ALA A 25 9.55 -1.12 -4.85
CA ALA A 25 9.28 -1.87 -6.06
C ALA A 25 9.54 -3.38 -5.85
N GLY A 26 8.58 -4.21 -6.28
CA GLY A 26 8.58 -5.66 -6.11
C GLY A 26 7.96 -6.16 -4.80
N ASN A 27 7.68 -5.29 -3.82
CA ASN A 27 6.97 -5.72 -2.62
C ASN A 27 5.53 -6.12 -2.93
N ARG A 28 5.09 -7.22 -2.34
CA ARG A 28 3.66 -7.52 -2.20
C ARG A 28 3.16 -6.82 -0.96
N PHE A 29 2.15 -5.98 -1.11
CA PHE A 29 1.63 -5.15 -0.04
C PHE A 29 0.09 -5.17 -0.01
N ARG A 30 -0.48 -4.78 1.12
CA ARG A 30 -1.91 -4.53 1.29
C ARG A 30 -2.12 -3.24 2.09
N LEU A 31 -3.21 -2.55 1.79
CA LEU A 31 -3.55 -1.29 2.43
C LEU A 31 -4.88 -1.45 3.18
N PHE A 32 -5.03 -0.68 4.24
CA PHE A 32 -6.25 -0.59 5.02
C PHE A 32 -6.63 0.87 5.23
N GLU A 33 -7.92 1.17 5.16
CA GLU A 33 -8.47 2.44 5.61
C GLU A 33 -8.26 2.60 7.13
N SER A 34 -8.38 3.81 7.66
CA SER A 34 -8.21 4.05 9.12
C SER A 34 -9.21 3.28 9.98
N THR A 35 -10.32 2.84 9.41
CA THR A 35 -11.32 1.96 10.04
C THR A 35 -10.86 0.50 10.15
N GLY A 36 -9.76 0.14 9.49
CA GLY A 36 -9.23 -1.23 9.40
C GLY A 36 -9.79 -2.04 8.23
N GLU A 37 -10.64 -1.44 7.39
CA GLU A 37 -11.18 -2.08 6.19
C GLU A 37 -10.11 -2.18 5.10
N PRO A 38 -9.93 -3.34 4.43
CA PRO A 38 -8.94 -3.47 3.38
C PRO A 38 -9.32 -2.61 2.16
N VAL A 39 -8.35 -1.90 1.61
CA VAL A 39 -8.49 -1.22 0.33
C VAL A 39 -8.45 -2.28 -0.78
N ALA A 40 -9.48 -2.33 -1.61
CA ALA A 40 -9.60 -3.27 -2.71
C ALA A 40 -9.82 -2.54 -4.05
N ASP A 41 -9.36 -3.16 -5.14
CA ASP A 41 -9.69 -2.71 -6.49
C ASP A 41 -11.14 -3.04 -6.89
N GLU A 42 -11.55 -2.65 -8.09
CA GLU A 42 -12.89 -2.89 -8.63
C GLU A 42 -13.27 -4.38 -8.74
N ASN A 43 -12.28 -5.29 -8.69
CA ASN A 43 -12.47 -6.74 -8.72
C ASN A 43 -12.43 -7.36 -7.32
N GLY A 44 -12.30 -6.56 -6.26
CA GLY A 44 -12.21 -7.01 -4.88
C GLY A 44 -10.83 -7.52 -4.45
N LYS A 45 -9.78 -7.27 -5.25
CA LYS A 45 -8.40 -7.65 -4.90
C LYS A 45 -7.80 -6.59 -3.98
N SER A 46 -7.35 -7.02 -2.80
CA SER A 46 -6.79 -6.14 -1.75
C SER A 46 -5.29 -6.34 -1.49
N GLU A 47 -4.65 -7.17 -2.31
CA GLU A 47 -3.21 -7.41 -2.28
C GLU A 47 -2.60 -6.97 -3.61
N PHE A 48 -1.56 -6.14 -3.53
CA PHE A 48 -0.95 -5.49 -4.69
C PHE A 48 0.53 -5.83 -4.76
N ILE A 49 1.10 -5.77 -5.96
CA ILE A 49 2.55 -5.80 -6.16
C ILE A 49 2.98 -4.40 -6.57
N ALA A 50 3.89 -3.78 -5.84
CA ALA A 50 4.44 -2.47 -6.18
C ALA A 50 5.31 -2.57 -7.45
N LYS A 51 4.99 -1.79 -8.49
CA LYS A 51 5.82 -1.63 -9.68
C LYS A 51 6.91 -0.58 -9.48
N THR A 52 6.67 0.39 -8.61
CA THR A 52 7.58 1.52 -8.32
C THR A 52 7.82 1.66 -6.82
N ASP A 53 8.85 2.40 -6.47
CA ASP A 53 8.93 3.01 -5.15
C ASP A 53 7.84 4.11 -5.01
N PRO A 54 7.45 4.48 -3.78
CA PRO A 54 6.54 5.58 -3.51
C PRO A 54 7.04 6.88 -4.12
N TYR A 55 6.14 7.61 -4.76
CA TYR A 55 6.38 8.94 -5.30
C TYR A 55 5.30 9.92 -4.86
N ILE A 56 5.61 11.21 -4.84
CA ILE A 56 4.62 12.25 -4.58
C ILE A 56 3.89 12.57 -5.89
N THR A 57 2.57 12.42 -5.88
CA THR A 57 1.72 12.79 -7.02
C THR A 57 1.64 14.31 -7.17
N LYS A 58 1.04 14.79 -8.27
CA LYS A 58 0.83 16.23 -8.49
C LYS A 58 0.02 16.91 -7.38
N ASP A 59 -0.79 16.13 -6.66
CA ASP A 59 -1.65 16.61 -5.57
C ASP A 59 -0.94 16.59 -4.20
N GLY A 60 0.36 16.25 -4.16
CA GLY A 60 1.14 16.24 -2.93
C GLY A 60 0.92 15.02 -2.04
N VAL A 61 0.31 13.95 -2.56
CA VAL A 61 0.07 12.71 -1.82
C VAL A 61 0.97 11.59 -2.32
N TYR A 62 1.22 10.59 -1.48
CA TYR A 62 1.99 9.41 -1.89
C TYR A 62 1.20 8.53 -2.87
N GLY A 63 1.88 8.08 -3.92
CA GLY A 63 1.38 7.15 -4.93
C GLY A 63 2.38 6.04 -5.21
N ILE A 64 1.87 4.87 -5.62
CA ILE A 64 2.63 3.70 -6.05
C ILE A 64 1.88 3.10 -7.23
N ASP A 65 2.60 2.79 -8.32
CA ASP A 65 2.02 2.01 -9.41
C ASP A 65 1.95 0.53 -9.03
N THR A 66 0.86 -0.15 -9.38
CA THR A 66 0.62 -1.56 -9.02
C THR A 66 0.55 -2.49 -10.23
N ALA A 67 0.86 -3.77 -10.02
CA ALA A 67 0.97 -4.79 -11.07
C ALA A 67 -0.36 -5.21 -11.71
#